data_AF-A0A8R1IH08-F1
#
_entry.id   AF-A0A8R1IH08-F1
#
_cell.length_a   1.000
_cell.length_b   1.000
_cell.length_c   1.000
_cell.angle_alpha   90.00
_cell.angle_beta   90.00
_cell.angle_gamma   90.00
#
_symmetry.space_group_name_H-M   'P 1'
#
loop_
_entity.id
_entity.type
_entity.pdbx_description
1 polymer ?
#
loop_
_entity_poly.entity_id
_entity_poly.type
_entity_poly.pdbx_seq_one_letter_code
_entity_poly.pdbx_strand_id
1 'polypeptide(L)'
;MLVFVAFITREWHTASYLCAAISALIFPMLWKLPESPVFLEQKHKIEEAIESRKRIAEICDLEYEEKEVTTINNLKKITFFEMLKNERLRKNFLVLCFM
;
A
#
# COMPACT_ATOMS: atom_id res chain seq x y z
N MET A 1 18.25 -7.74 8.75
CA MET A 1 18.04 -8.92 7.89
C MET A 1 19.17 -9.10 6.87
N LEU A 2 19.45 -8.12 6.02
CA LEU A 2 20.53 -8.16 5.01
C LEU A 2 21.93 -8.47 5.58
N VAL A 3 22.31 -7.85 6.71
CA VAL A 3 23.61 -8.09 7.37
C VAL A 3 23.76 -9.54 7.85
N PHE A 4 22.68 -10.13 8.36
CA PHE A 4 22.65 -11.52 8.82
C PHE A 4 22.70 -12.51 7.64
N VAL A 5 21.97 -12.19 6.57
CA VAL A 5 22.00 -12.96 5.32
C VAL A 5 23.41 -12.95 4.71
N ALA A 6 24.05 -11.78 4.63
CA ALA A 6 25.42 -11.64 4.11
C ALA A 6 26.46 -12.36 4.98
N PHE A 7 26.27 -12.38 6.30
CA PHE A 7 27.15 -13.11 7.22
C PHE A 7 27.07 -14.63 7.00
N ILE A 8 25.88 -15.17 6.73
CA ILE A 8 25.68 -16.60 6.47
C ILE A 8 26.17 -17.01 5.08
N THR A 9 25.86 -16.23 4.04
CA THR A 9 26.19 -16.61 2.66
C THR A 9 27.67 -16.41 2.31
N ARG A 10 28.40 -15.57 3.06
CA ARG A 10 29.86 -15.27 2.94
C ARG A 10 30.32 -14.71 1.58
N GLU A 11 29.52 -14.87 0.53
CA GLU A 11 29.67 -14.31 -0.80
C GLU A 11 28.52 -13.34 -1.10
N TRP A 12 28.83 -12.28 -1.84
CA TRP A 12 27.90 -11.19 -2.11
C TRP A 12 26.86 -11.55 -3.19
N HIS A 13 27.23 -12.40 -4.15
CA HIS A 13 26.32 -12.88 -5.19
C HIS A 13 25.20 -13.76 -4.62
N THR A 14 25.56 -14.72 -3.76
CA THR A 14 24.60 -15.63 -3.12
C THR A 14 23.70 -14.89 -2.14
N ALA A 15 24.21 -13.90 -1.41
CA ALA A 15 23.40 -13.00 -0.59
C ALA A 15 22.31 -12.29 -1.42
N SER A 16 22.68 -11.80 -2.61
CA SER A 16 21.78 -11.09 -3.51
C SER A 16 20.67 -12.00 -4.06
N TYR A 17 21.03 -13.21 -4.49
CA TYR A 17 20.05 -14.21 -4.94
C TYR A 17 19.12 -14.67 -3.83
N LEU A 18 19.63 -14.83 -2.61
CA LEU A 18 18.80 -15.21 -1.46
C LEU A 18 17.81 -14.10 -1.08
N CYS A 19 18.23 -12.83 -1.12
CA CYS A 19 17.35 -11.69 -0.90
C CYS A 19 16.26 -11.58 -2.00
N ALA A 20 16.62 -11.85 -3.25
CA ALA A 20 15.68 -11.90 -4.36
C ALA A 20 14.67 -13.06 -4.20
N ALA A 21 15.13 -14.24 -3.78
CA ALA A 21 14.28 -15.40 -3.54
C ALA A 21 13.28 -15.17 -2.40
N ILE A 22 13.73 -14.57 -1.29
CA ILE A 22 12.85 -14.18 -0.17
C ILE A 22 11.84 -13.13 -0.63
N SER A 23 12.27 -12.13 -1.41
CA SER A 23 11.37 -11.13 -1.98
C SER A 23 10.35 -11.75 -2.94
N ALA A 24 10.73 -12.78 -3.69
CA ALA A 24 9.83 -13.48 -4.60
C ALA A 24 8.71 -14.26 -3.87
N LEU A 25 8.87 -14.57 -2.57
CA LEU A 25 7.78 -15.14 -1.78
C LEU A 25 6.58 -14.19 -1.62
N ILE A 26 6.71 -12.92 -2.00
CA ILE A 26 5.59 -11.97 -2.02
C ILE A 26 4.62 -12.19 -3.19
N PHE A 27 5.05 -12.85 -4.28
CA PHE A 27 4.20 -13.04 -5.46
C PHE A 27 2.91 -13.84 -5.20
N PRO A 28 2.94 -14.97 -4.46
CA PRO A 28 1.72 -15.68 -4.07
C PRO A 28 0.76 -14.81 -3.22
N MET A 29 1.31 -13.94 -2.37
CA MET A 29 0.53 -13.02 -1.55
C MET A 29 -0.18 -11.97 -2.42
N LEU A 30 0.53 -11.40 -3.41
CA LEU A 30 -0.02 -10.44 -4.36
C LEU A 30 -1.11 -11.04 -5.25
N TRP A 31 -1.04 -12.34 -5.58
CA TRP A 31 -2.10 -13.00 -6.34
C TRP A 31 -3.41 -13.09 -5.55
N LYS A 32 -3.31 -13.34 -4.23
CA LYS A 32 -4.48 -13.57 -3.37
C LYS A 32 -5.09 -12.27 -2.83
N LEU A 33 -4.29 -11.22 -2.68
CA LEU A 33 -4.77 -9.94 -2.14
C LEU A 33 -5.65 -9.22 -3.18
N PRO A 34 -6.88 -8.81 -2.84
CA PRO A 34 -7.67 -7.96 -3.71
C PRO A 34 -7.04 -6.58 -3.87
N GLU A 35 -7.30 -5.92 -5.00
CA GLU A 35 -6.90 -4.53 -5.25
C GLU A 35 -7.51 -3.59 -4.19
N SER A 36 -6.86 -2.45 -3.94
CA SER A 36 -7.31 -1.52 -2.91
C SER A 36 -8.72 -0.96 -3.23
N PRO A 37 -9.70 -1.05 -2.30
CA PRO A 37 -11.05 -0.54 -2.53
C PRO A 37 -11.07 0.96 -2.79
N VAL A 38 -10.17 1.72 -2.13
CA VAL A 38 -10.02 3.17 -2.33
C VAL A 38 -9.55 3.48 -3.76
N PHE A 39 -8.67 2.65 -4.32
CA PHE A 39 -8.20 2.81 -5.68
C PHE A 39 -9.30 2.50 -6.70
N LEU A 40 -10.10 1.46 -6.46
CA LEU A 40 -11.24 1.10 -7.31
C LEU A 40 -12.34 2.16 -7.28
N GLU A 41 -12.61 2.76 -6.11
CA GLU A 41 -13.53 3.89 -5.95
C GLU A 41 -13.08 5.13 -6.74
N GLN A 42 -11.79 5.46 -6.72
CA GLN A 42 -11.22 6.55 -7.53
C GLN A 42 -11.36 6.30 -9.04
N LYS A 43 -11.34 5.04 -9.48
CA LYS A 43 -11.50 4.66 -10.89
C LYS A 43 -12.98 4.57 -11.31
N HIS A 44 -13.92 4.95 -10.44
CA HIS A 44 -15.36 4.83 -10.63
C HIS A 44 -15.85 3.38 -10.83
N LYS A 45 -15.08 2.39 -10.36
CA LYS A 45 -15.42 0.97 -10.44
C LYS A 45 -16.02 0.48 -9.12
N ILE A 46 -17.27 0.88 -8.90
CA ILE A 46 -17.91 0.71 -7.58
C ILE A 46 -18.21 -0.77 -7.26
N GLU A 47 -18.61 -1.56 -8.24
CA GLU A 47 -18.90 -3.00 -8.05
C GLU A 47 -17.64 -3.77 -7.63
N GLU A 48 -16.52 -3.56 -8.33
CA GLU A 48 -15.22 -4.15 -8.00
C GLU A 48 -14.75 -3.69 -6.59
N ALA A 49 -15.02 -2.43 -6.23
CA ALA A 49 -14.69 -1.90 -4.90
C ALA A 49 -15.47 -2.62 -3.79
N ILE A 50 -16.76 -2.86 -3.97
CA ILE A 50 -17.59 -3.60 -3.02
C ILE A 50 -17.09 -5.03 -2.86
N GLU A 51 -16.77 -5.71 -3.97
CA GLU A 51 -16.22 -7.06 -3.93
C GLU A 51 -14.87 -7.12 -3.21
N SER A 52 -13.97 -6.16 -3.47
CA SER A 52 -12.69 -6.08 -2.78
C SER A 52 -12.85 -5.88 -1.27
N ARG A 53 -13.79 -5.04 -0.83
CA ARG A 53 -14.08 -4.83 0.61
C ARG A 53 -14.62 -6.10 1.28
N LYS A 54 -15.48 -6.86 0.60
CA LYS A 54 -15.98 -8.16 1.09
C LYS A 54 -14.85 -9.16 1.27
N ARG A 55 -13.98 -9.31 0.26
CA ARG A 55 -12.80 -10.19 0.34
C ARG A 55 -11.84 -9.77 1.46
N ILE A 56 -11.64 -8.48 1.69
CA ILE A 56 -10.81 -7.98 2.80
C ILE A 56 -11.46 -8.30 4.15
N ALA A 57 -12.78 -8.09 4.28
CA ALA A 57 -13.52 -8.41 5.50
C ALA A 57 -13.45 -9.91 5.84
N GLU A 58 -13.56 -10.80 4.84
CA GLU A 58 -13.37 -12.24 4.99
C GLU A 58 -11.94 -12.62 5.43
N ILE A 59 -10.91 -11.96 4.89
CA ILE A 59 -9.51 -12.20 5.29
C ILE A 59 -9.25 -11.73 6.74
N CYS A 60 -9.89 -10.64 7.16
CA CYS A 60 -9.71 -10.03 8.47
C CYS A 60 -10.69 -10.52 9.55
N ASP A 61 -11.64 -11.38 9.20
CA ASP A 61 -12.71 -11.88 10.09
C ASP A 61 -13.51 -10.75 10.76
N LEU A 62 -13.80 -9.70 9.98
CA LEU A 62 -14.55 -8.52 10.43
C LEU A 62 -15.95 -8.52 9.84
N GLU A 63 -16.95 -8.06 10.61
CA GLU A 63 -18.28 -7.82 10.08
C GLU A 63 -18.23 -6.74 8.99
N TYR A 64 -18.81 -7.06 7.83
CA TYR A 64 -18.85 -6.15 6.70
C TYR A 64 -19.82 -5.01 6.98
N GLU A 65 -19.29 -3.84 7.36
CA GLU A 65 -20.07 -2.61 7.37
C GLU A 65 -20.26 -2.11 5.94
N GLU A 66 -21.51 -2.09 5.47
CA GLU A 66 -21.91 -1.37 4.25
C GLU A 66 -21.67 0.13 4.43
N LYS A 67 -20.45 0.57 4.16
CA LYS A 67 -20.13 1.99 4.11
C LYS A 67 -20.67 2.55 2.80
N GLU A 68 -21.52 3.58 2.91
CA GLU A 68 -21.98 4.34 1.75
C GLU A 68 -20.78 4.76 0.89
N VAL A 69 -20.82 4.37 -0.38
CA VAL A 69 -19.75 4.65 -1.34
C VAL A 69 -19.79 6.14 -1.65
N THR A 70 -19.15 6.95 -0.80
CA THR A 70 -18.86 8.33 -1.14
C THR A 70 -17.88 8.27 -2.30
N THR A 71 -18.35 8.52 -3.52
CA THR A 71 -17.49 8.67 -4.68
C THR A 71 -16.46 9.73 -4.32
N ILE A 72 -15.20 9.35 -4.13
CA ILE A 72 -14.14 10.27 -3.73
C ILE A 72 -13.76 11.09 -4.98
N ASN A 73 -14.66 11.95 -5.43
CA ASN A 73 -14.51 12.78 -6.63
C ASN A 73 -13.48 13.91 -6.42
N ASN A 74 -12.95 14.08 -5.20
CA ASN A 74 -12.24 15.28 -4.76
C ASN A 74 -10.85 15.04 -4.16
N LEU A 75 -10.17 13.95 -4.49
CA LEU A 75 -8.72 13.89 -4.24
C LEU A 75 -8.00 14.68 -5.32
N LYS A 76 -7.98 16.01 -5.17
CA LYS A 76 -7.16 16.88 -6.00
C LYS A 76 -5.72 16.37 -5.92
N LYS A 77 -5.11 16.05 -7.08
CA LYS A 77 -3.70 15.67 -7.14
C LYS A 77 -2.86 16.83 -6.63
N ILE A 78 -2.38 16.71 -5.39
CA ILE A 78 -1.56 17.74 -4.76
C ILE A 78 -0.20 17.70 -5.42
N THR A 79 0.20 18.82 -6.02
CA THR A 79 1.56 18.97 -6.57
C THR A 79 2.50 19.44 -5.45
N PHE A 80 3.80 19.14 -5.54
CA PHE A 80 4.81 19.58 -4.55
C PHE A 80 4.72 21.08 -4.23
N PHE A 81 4.47 21.91 -5.24
CA PHE A 81 4.32 23.36 -5.04
C PHE A 81 3.06 23.73 -4.26
N GLU A 82 1.95 23.03 -4.50
CA GLU A 82 0.69 23.23 -3.75
C GLU A 82 0.82 22.75 -2.30
N MET A 83 1.59 21.67 -2.07
CA MET A 83 1.93 21.18 -0.75
C MET A 83 2.73 22.22 0.05
N LEU A 84 3.74 22.85 -0.56
CA LEU A 84 4.55 23.88 0.11
C LEU A 84 3.76 25.17 0.38
N LYS A 85 2.83 25.52 -0.52
CA LYS A 85 1.99 26.71 -0.42
C LYS A 85 0.98 26.63 0.71
N ASN A 86 0.48 25.43 1.02
CA ASN A 86 -0.50 25.23 2.07
C ASN A 86 0.18 25.01 3.42
N GLU A 87 -0.07 25.89 4.39
CA GLU A 87 0.59 25.85 5.70
C GLU A 87 0.34 24.54 6.46
N ARG A 88 -0.89 24.00 6.36
CA ARG A 88 -1.25 22.74 7.01
C ARG A 88 -0.52 21.55 6.39
N LEU A 89 -0.46 21.49 5.06
CA LEU A 89 0.24 20.40 4.35
C LEU A 89 1.74 20.46 4.60
N ARG A 90 2.33 21.67 4.62
CA ARG A 90 3.74 21.87 4.94
C ARG A 90 4.08 21.41 6.36
N LYS A 91 3.28 21.76 7.36
CA LYS A 91 3.50 21.30 8.75
C LYS A 91 3.44 19.78 8.85
N ASN A 92 2.42 19.15 8.26
CA ASN A 92 2.28 17.70 8.27
C ASN A 92 3.44 17.00 7.54
N PHE A 93 3.87 17.55 6.39
CA PHE A 93 5.01 17.03 5.64
C PHE A 93 6.31 17.13 6.47
N LEU A 94 6.56 18.27 7.12
CA LEU A 94 7.74 18.44 7.97
C LEU A 94 7.72 17.49 9.16
N VAL A 95 6.58 17.31 9.83
CA VAL A 95 6.43 16.31 10.89
C VAL A 95 6.78 14.91 10.37
N LEU A 96 6.29 14.53 9.18
CA LEU A 96 6.55 13.22 8.60
C LEU A 96 8.02 13.02 8.15
N CYS A 97 8.74 14.10 7.82
CA CYS A 97 10.18 14.04 7.48
C CYS A 97 11.10 14.00 8.69
N PHE A 98 10.67 14.57 9.82
CA PHE A 98 11.49 14.71 11.03
C PHE A 98 11.09 13.78 12.18
N MET A 99 10.02 12.99 12.01
CA MET A 99 9.71 11.80 12.82
C MET A 99 10.34 10.56 12.19
#